data_AF-A0A3M0FPN9-F1
#
_entry.id   AF-A0A3M0FPN9-F1
#
_cell.length_a   1.000
_cell.length_b   1.000
_cell.length_c   1.000
_cell.angle_alpha   90.00
_cell.angle_beta   90.00
_cell.angle_gamma   90.00
#
_symmetry.space_group_name_H-M   'P 1'
#
loop_
_entity.id
_entity.type
_entity.pdbx_description
1 polymer ?
#
loop_
_entity_poly.entity_id
_entity_poly.type
_entity_poly.pdbx_seq_one_letter_code
_entity_poly.pdbx_strand_id
1 'polypeptide(L)'
;MAHAQTDTPNIWAAAAAGLVAGLAASFVMDRFQAGVAALSSSESDAEPATEKAADKVSQVVVGHDIPDDRKPLAGQVVHYALGAGLGIAYAVAAEYRPSVTAGYGTAFAAATTALLDEAAVPAVGLGEAPWNTAPTTHLYSAASHIVFGTVTEGVRRLLLGWLK
;
A
#
# COMPACT_ATOMS: atom_id res chain seq x y z
N MET A 1 -2.45 31.82 -29.11
CA MET A 1 -3.35 30.78 -29.61
C MET A 1 -3.12 29.55 -28.76
N ALA A 2 -4.10 29.20 -27.92
CA ALA A 2 -4.01 28.10 -26.97
C ALA A 2 -4.12 26.78 -27.73
N HIS A 3 -3.09 25.93 -27.62
CA HIS A 3 -3.19 24.54 -28.05
C HIS A 3 -4.12 23.83 -27.09
N ALA A 4 -5.37 23.61 -27.53
CA ALA A 4 -6.26 22.64 -26.89
C ALA A 4 -5.69 21.25 -27.20
N GLN A 5 -4.77 20.79 -26.34
CA GLN A 5 -4.27 19.42 -26.37
C GLN A 5 -5.43 18.53 -25.94
N THR A 6 -5.89 17.69 -26.87
CA THR A 6 -6.93 16.70 -26.61
C THR A 6 -6.31 15.59 -25.76
N ASP A 7 -6.24 15.81 -24.44
CA ASP A 7 -5.78 14.81 -23.46
C ASP A 7 -6.79 13.66 -23.40
N THR A 8 -6.61 12.68 -24.27
CA THR A 8 -7.26 11.39 -24.08
C THR A 8 -6.56 10.70 -22.90
N PRO A 9 -7.29 10.30 -21.85
CA PRO A 9 -6.69 9.70 -20.66
C PRO A 9 -5.91 8.44 -21.05
N ASN A 10 -4.59 8.45 -20.82
CA ASN A 10 -3.71 7.32 -21.12
C ASN A 10 -3.66 6.36 -19.92
N ILE A 11 -4.63 5.45 -19.89
CA ILE A 11 -4.80 4.49 -18.79
C ILE A 11 -3.57 3.58 -18.65
N TRP A 12 -2.93 3.21 -19.75
CA TRP A 12 -1.73 2.36 -19.72
C TRP A 12 -0.54 3.07 -19.09
N ALA A 13 -0.33 4.35 -19.44
CA ALA A 13 0.69 5.18 -18.79
C ALA A 13 0.37 5.38 -17.31
N ALA A 14 -0.90 5.64 -16.97
CA ALA A 14 -1.33 5.78 -15.58
C ALA A 14 -1.13 4.48 -14.79
N ALA A 15 -1.49 3.33 -15.34
CA ALA A 15 -1.28 2.02 -14.72
C ALA A 15 0.20 1.69 -14.55
N ALA A 16 1.04 1.93 -15.57
CA ALA A 16 2.48 1.71 -15.47
C ALA A 16 3.13 2.63 -14.42
N ALA A 17 2.77 3.92 -14.41
CA ALA A 17 3.23 4.86 -13.41
C ALA A 17 2.74 4.47 -12.00
N GLY A 18 1.50 4.03 -11.89
CA GLY A 18 0.90 3.55 -10.64
C GLY A 18 1.57 2.29 -10.10
N LEU A 19 1.91 1.33 -10.97
CA LEU A 19 2.66 0.13 -10.60
C LEU A 19 4.01 0.51 -9.97
N VAL A 20 4.79 1.35 -10.67
CA VAL A 20 6.11 1.80 -10.19
C VAL A 20 5.96 2.60 -8.90
N ALA A 21 4.97 3.49 -8.84
CA ALA A 21 4.69 4.30 -7.66
C ALA A 21 4.32 3.45 -6.44
N GLY A 22 3.44 2.46 -6.61
CA GLY A 22 3.03 1.56 -5.53
C GLY A 22 4.18 0.69 -5.01
N LEU A 23 5.01 0.14 -5.90
CA LEU A 23 6.20 -0.63 -5.50
C LEU A 23 7.23 0.24 -4.76
N ALA A 24 7.50 1.45 -5.27
CA ALA A 24 8.40 2.39 -4.62
C ALA A 24 7.86 2.84 -3.25
N ALA A 25 6.55 3.08 -3.16
CA ALA A 25 5.90 3.45 -1.91
C ALA A 25 5.96 2.33 -0.86
N SER A 26 5.69 1.07 -1.23
CA SER A 26 5.88 -0.08 -0.35
C SER A 26 7.32 -0.17 0.14
N PHE A 27 8.29 -0.02 -0.75
CA PHE A 27 9.69 -0.03 -0.35
C PHE A 27 10.05 1.08 0.65
N VAL A 28 9.59 2.31 0.42
CA VAL A 28 9.87 3.43 1.33
C VAL A 28 9.15 3.22 2.67
N MET A 29 7.93 2.69 2.65
CA MET A 29 7.17 2.32 3.85
C MET A 29 7.93 1.25 4.66
N ASP A 30 8.43 0.18 4.05
CA ASP A 30 9.26 -0.84 4.72
C ASP A 30 10.45 -0.20 5.45
N ARG A 31 11.13 0.77 4.82
CA ARG A 31 12.29 1.46 5.43
C ARG A 31 11.89 2.40 6.55
N PHE A 32 10.76 3.08 6.42
CA PHE A 32 10.20 3.88 7.50
C PHE A 32 9.88 3.01 8.71
N GLN A 33 9.17 1.90 8.48
CA GLN A 33 8.79 0.94 9.51
C GLN A 33 10.01 0.32 10.20
N ALA A 34 11.01 -0.12 9.44
CA ALA A 34 12.27 -0.62 9.98
C ALA A 34 13.01 0.43 10.82
N GLY A 35 13.00 1.70 10.39
CA GLY A 35 13.60 2.81 11.14
C GLY A 35 12.90 3.08 12.47
N VAL A 36 11.56 3.09 12.47
CA VAL A 36 10.77 3.27 13.71
C VAL A 36 10.93 2.07 14.64
N ALA A 37 10.94 0.85 14.10
CA ALA A 37 11.17 -0.38 14.86
C ALA A 37 12.58 -0.42 15.46
N ALA A 38 13.60 0.08 14.79
CA ALA A 38 14.96 0.16 15.37
C ALA A 38 15.06 1.14 16.55
N LEU A 39 14.17 2.15 16.60
CA LEU A 39 14.11 3.15 17.68
C LEU A 39 13.20 2.71 18.83
N SER A 40 12.31 1.76 18.60
CA SER A 40 11.37 1.25 19.57
C SER A 40 11.87 -0.12 20.03
N SER A 41 11.98 -0.41 21.33
CA SER A 41 12.32 -1.77 21.80
C SER A 41 11.18 -2.78 21.61
N SER A 42 10.44 -2.66 20.51
CA SER A 42 9.19 -3.37 20.22
C SER A 42 9.47 -4.47 19.21
N GLU A 43 9.88 -5.63 19.71
CA GLU A 43 9.63 -6.90 19.03
C GLU A 43 8.19 -7.30 19.32
N SER A 44 7.35 -7.39 18.29
CA SER A 44 6.03 -7.99 18.41
C SER A 44 6.12 -9.46 17.99
N ASP A 45 5.85 -10.38 18.92
CA ASP A 45 5.77 -11.82 18.62
C ASP A 45 4.54 -12.20 17.76
N ALA A 46 3.71 -11.22 17.39
CA ALA A 46 2.53 -11.46 16.56
C ALA A 46 2.93 -11.63 15.09
N GLU A 47 2.52 -12.75 14.49
CA GLU A 47 2.76 -13.03 13.06
C GLU A 47 2.11 -11.96 12.16
N PRO A 48 2.85 -11.38 11.19
CA PRO A 48 2.36 -10.33 10.31
C PRO A 48 1.15 -10.74 9.48
N ALA A 49 0.21 -9.81 9.28
CA ALA A 49 -1.02 -10.05 8.51
C ALA A 49 -0.75 -10.50 7.06
N THR A 50 0.36 -10.08 6.46
CA THR A 50 0.75 -10.45 5.10
C THR A 50 1.28 -11.88 5.02
N GLU A 51 1.94 -12.38 6.06
CA GLU A 51 2.34 -13.79 6.16
C GLU A 51 1.11 -14.68 6.30
N LYS A 52 0.18 -14.31 7.20
CA LYS A 52 -1.13 -14.98 7.32
C LYS A 52 -1.93 -14.97 6.01
N ALA A 53 -1.87 -13.87 5.26
CA ALA A 53 -2.50 -13.79 3.95
C ALA A 53 -1.88 -14.77 2.96
N ALA A 54 -0.54 -14.86 2.95
CA ALA A 54 0.19 -15.78 2.09
C ALA A 54 -0.12 -17.24 2.42
N ASP A 55 -0.17 -17.59 3.70
CA ASP A 55 -0.59 -18.92 4.16
C ASP A 55 -2.02 -19.25 3.74
N LYS A 56 -2.97 -18.33 3.96
CA LYS A 56 -4.36 -18.53 3.54
C LYS A 56 -4.49 -18.76 2.03
N VAL A 57 -3.70 -18.07 1.22
CA VAL A 57 -3.65 -18.29 -0.23
C VAL A 57 -3.03 -19.66 -0.56
N SER A 58 -1.92 -20.03 0.08
CA SER A 58 -1.25 -21.33 -0.10
C SER A 58 -2.18 -22.49 0.27
N GLN A 59 -2.88 -22.37 1.40
CA GLN A 59 -3.84 -23.37 1.86
C GLN A 59 -4.98 -23.59 0.85
N VAL A 60 -5.43 -22.53 0.17
CA VAL A 60 -6.50 -22.61 -0.85
C VAL A 60 -5.99 -23.19 -2.17
N VAL A 61 -4.76 -22.85 -2.58
CA VAL A 61 -4.23 -23.20 -3.92
C VAL A 61 -3.48 -24.52 -3.93
N VAL A 62 -2.68 -24.77 -2.90
CA VAL A 62 -1.74 -25.90 -2.78
C VAL A 62 -2.22 -26.92 -1.75
N GLY A 63 -2.97 -26.48 -0.73
CA GLY A 63 -3.55 -27.35 0.30
C GLY A 63 -2.74 -27.46 1.60
N HIS A 64 -1.66 -26.68 1.73
CA HIS A 64 -0.86 -26.59 2.96
C HIS A 64 -0.31 -25.17 3.16
N ASP A 65 0.05 -24.85 4.40
CA ASP A 65 0.70 -23.59 4.77
C ASP A 65 2.11 -23.46 4.18
N ILE A 66 2.62 -22.23 4.13
CA ILE A 66 3.98 -21.97 3.67
C ILE A 66 4.94 -22.36 4.81
N PRO A 67 6.06 -23.04 4.51
CA PRO A 67 7.09 -23.32 5.51
C PRO A 67 7.57 -22.04 6.23
N ASP A 68 7.77 -22.10 7.54
CA ASP A 68 8.10 -20.93 8.38
C ASP A 68 9.36 -20.18 7.91
N ASP A 69 10.34 -20.88 7.32
CA ASP A 69 11.55 -20.28 6.74
C ASP A 69 11.27 -19.41 5.49
N ARG A 70 10.12 -19.61 4.85
CA ARG A 70 9.70 -18.90 3.63
C ARG A 70 8.53 -17.94 3.84
N LYS A 71 7.82 -18.04 4.97
CA LYS A 71 6.69 -17.16 5.30
C LYS A 71 7.05 -15.68 5.22
N PRO A 72 8.17 -15.18 5.78
CA PRO A 72 8.52 -13.77 5.68
C PRO A 72 8.65 -13.28 4.23
N LEU A 73 9.28 -14.08 3.37
CA LEU A 73 9.40 -13.76 1.95
C LEU A 73 8.03 -13.75 1.26
N ALA A 74 7.19 -14.73 1.55
CA ALA A 74 5.85 -14.81 0.97
C ALA A 74 4.95 -13.65 1.43
N GLY A 75 5.01 -13.28 2.71
CA GLY A 75 4.35 -12.09 3.23
C GLY A 75 4.84 -10.81 2.55
N GLN A 76 6.15 -10.69 2.30
CA GLN A 76 6.67 -9.55 1.57
C GLN A 76 6.17 -9.51 0.11
N VAL A 77 6.08 -10.66 -0.57
CA VAL A 77 5.46 -10.73 -1.91
C VAL A 77 4.02 -10.23 -1.88
N VAL A 78 3.21 -10.66 -0.90
CA VAL A 78 1.84 -10.17 -0.73
C VAL A 78 1.80 -8.65 -0.49
N HIS A 79 2.71 -8.14 0.35
CA HIS A 79 2.81 -6.71 0.66
C HIS A 79 3.06 -5.88 -0.61
N TYR A 80 4.08 -6.23 -1.39
CA TYR A 80 4.41 -5.50 -2.63
C TYR A 80 3.35 -5.67 -3.71
N ALA A 81 2.71 -6.85 -3.81
CA ALA A 81 1.62 -7.07 -4.76
C ALA A 81 0.40 -6.19 -4.43
N LEU A 82 0.04 -6.08 -3.15
CA LEU A 82 -1.02 -5.20 -2.69
C LEU A 82 -0.67 -3.72 -2.95
N GLY A 83 0.55 -3.29 -2.60
CA GLY A 83 1.04 -1.95 -2.86
C GLY A 83 1.04 -1.57 -4.34
N ALA A 84 1.51 -2.48 -5.21
CA ALA A 84 1.45 -2.36 -6.66
C ALA A 84 0.00 -2.18 -7.17
N GLY A 85 -0.93 -3.03 -6.71
CA GLY A 85 -2.34 -2.96 -7.10
C GLY A 85 -3.00 -1.64 -6.67
N LEU A 86 -2.72 -1.20 -5.44
CA LEU A 86 -3.22 0.07 -4.90
C LEU A 86 -2.64 1.27 -5.64
N GLY A 87 -1.34 1.24 -5.99
CA GLY A 87 -0.70 2.27 -6.80
C GLY A 87 -1.31 2.39 -8.21
N ILE A 88 -1.58 1.27 -8.88
CA ILE A 88 -2.30 1.23 -10.16
C ILE A 88 -3.69 1.86 -9.99
N ALA A 89 -4.46 1.39 -9.00
CA ALA A 89 -5.81 1.88 -8.76
C ALA A 89 -5.84 3.40 -8.51
N TYR A 90 -4.90 3.89 -7.69
CA TYR A 90 -4.75 5.31 -7.39
C TYR A 90 -4.42 6.13 -8.64
N ALA A 91 -3.42 5.71 -9.42
CA ALA A 91 -2.98 6.46 -10.60
C ALA A 91 -4.04 6.47 -11.71
N VAL A 92 -4.73 5.34 -11.93
CA VAL A 92 -5.85 5.27 -12.87
C VAL A 92 -6.99 6.17 -12.39
N ALA A 93 -7.36 6.13 -11.12
CA ALA A 93 -8.40 7.01 -10.57
C ALA A 93 -8.03 8.49 -10.69
N ALA A 94 -6.77 8.85 -10.46
CA ALA A 94 -6.24 10.21 -10.60
C ALA A 94 -6.32 10.74 -12.04
N GLU A 95 -6.15 9.86 -13.05
CA GLU A 95 -6.26 10.25 -14.47
C GLU A 95 -7.70 10.65 -14.83
N TYR A 96 -8.71 9.98 -14.26
CA TYR A 96 -10.12 10.32 -14.50
C TYR A 96 -10.64 11.44 -13.60
N ARG A 97 -10.15 11.52 -12.37
CA ARG A 97 -10.61 12.47 -11.35
C ARG A 97 -9.40 13.10 -10.67
N PRO A 98 -8.91 14.25 -11.18
CA PRO A 98 -7.76 14.94 -10.59
C PRO A 98 -7.93 15.26 -9.10
N SER A 99 -9.17 15.41 -8.62
CA SER A 99 -9.47 15.62 -7.19
C SER A 99 -9.01 14.47 -6.27
N VAL A 100 -8.81 13.25 -6.80
CA VAL A 100 -8.22 12.11 -6.06
C VAL A 100 -6.79 12.41 -5.59
N THR A 101 -6.12 13.35 -6.25
CA THR A 101 -4.75 13.78 -5.89
C THR A 101 -4.71 14.87 -4.82
N ALA A 102 -5.86 15.33 -4.35
CA ALA A 102 -5.94 16.34 -3.30
C ALA A 102 -5.22 15.87 -2.03
N GLY A 103 -4.53 16.80 -1.38
CA GLY A 103 -3.72 16.51 -0.19
C GLY A 103 -2.46 15.69 -0.48
N TYR A 104 -1.98 15.63 -1.73
CA TYR A 104 -0.73 14.97 -2.10
C TYR A 104 -0.67 13.49 -1.66
N GLY A 105 -1.75 12.75 -1.89
CA GLY A 105 -1.83 11.33 -1.52
C GLY A 105 -2.21 11.04 -0.07
N THR A 106 -2.34 12.05 0.80
CA THR A 106 -2.77 11.84 2.20
C THR A 106 -4.24 11.41 2.31
N ALA A 107 -5.12 11.90 1.45
CA ALA A 107 -6.51 11.43 1.40
C ALA A 107 -6.59 9.95 1.00
N PHE A 108 -5.72 9.53 0.07
CA PHE A 108 -5.57 8.13 -0.31
C PHE A 108 -5.00 7.30 0.83
N ALA A 109 -3.99 7.79 1.55
CA ALA A 109 -3.47 7.15 2.75
C ALA A 109 -4.55 6.88 3.80
N ALA A 110 -5.37 7.89 4.12
CA ALA A 110 -6.48 7.75 5.05
C ALA A 110 -7.50 6.69 4.59
N ALA A 111 -7.80 6.68 3.29
CA ALA A 111 -8.69 5.66 2.70
C ALA A 111 -8.08 4.25 2.80
N THR A 112 -6.79 4.07 2.54
CA THR A 112 -6.12 2.78 2.65
C THR A 112 -6.05 2.28 4.09
N THR A 113 -5.75 3.14 5.07
CA THR A 113 -5.78 2.77 6.49
C THR A 113 -7.17 2.32 6.91
N ALA A 114 -8.21 3.12 6.62
CA ALA A 114 -9.59 2.75 6.97
C ALA A 114 -10.06 1.47 6.27
N LEU A 115 -9.66 1.27 5.01
CA LEU A 115 -10.08 0.10 4.24
C LEU A 115 -9.33 -1.17 4.65
N LEU A 116 -8.02 -1.11 4.80
CA LEU A 116 -7.18 -2.28 5.03
C LEU A 116 -7.11 -2.60 6.50
N ASP A 117 -6.63 -1.66 7.31
CA ASP A 117 -6.30 -1.90 8.72
C ASP A 117 -7.55 -1.95 9.58
N GLU A 118 -8.53 -1.07 9.32
CA GLU A 118 -9.72 -0.97 10.16
C GLU A 118 -10.87 -1.88 9.71
N ALA A 119 -10.81 -2.42 8.50
CA ALA A 119 -11.92 -3.18 7.91
C ALA A 119 -11.49 -4.51 7.30
N ALA A 120 -10.75 -4.51 6.19
CA ALA A 120 -10.51 -5.72 5.40
C ALA A 120 -9.69 -6.76 6.16
N VAL A 121 -8.53 -6.37 6.70
CA VAL A 121 -7.60 -7.27 7.41
C VAL A 121 -8.26 -7.88 8.65
N PRO A 122 -8.93 -7.11 9.54
CA PRO A 122 -9.68 -7.68 10.65
C PRO A 122 -10.86 -8.55 10.22
N ALA A 123 -11.63 -8.12 9.22
CA ALA A 123 -12.84 -8.85 8.79
C ALA A 123 -12.52 -10.24 8.22
N VAL A 124 -11.33 -10.44 7.64
CA VAL A 124 -10.90 -11.75 7.14
C VAL A 124 -10.06 -12.56 8.14
N GLY A 125 -9.90 -12.04 9.37
CA GLY A 125 -9.21 -12.70 10.49
C GLY A 125 -7.68 -12.65 10.40
N LEU A 126 -7.12 -11.73 9.60
CA LEU A 126 -5.67 -11.61 9.40
C LEU A 126 -5.03 -10.64 10.41
N GLY A 127 -5.82 -9.83 11.11
CA GLY A 127 -5.39 -8.92 12.17
C GLY A 127 -6.40 -8.85 13.31
N GLU A 128 -6.01 -8.17 14.40
CA GLU A 128 -6.91 -7.91 15.52
C GLU A 128 -8.00 -6.90 15.16
N ALA A 129 -9.09 -6.90 15.91
CA ALA A 129 -10.13 -5.90 15.72
C ALA A 129 -9.62 -4.49 16.10
N PRO A 130 -10.08 -3.41 15.43
CA PRO A 130 -9.66 -2.04 15.69
C PRO A 130 -9.73 -1.61 17.16
N TRP A 131 -10.81 -2.00 17.85
CA TRP A 131 -11.06 -1.65 19.24
C TRP A 131 -10.22 -2.45 20.26
N ASN A 132 -9.52 -3.50 19.81
CA ASN A 132 -8.56 -4.25 20.63
C ASN A 132 -7.11 -3.81 20.39
N THR A 133 -6.86 -3.01 19.36
CA THR A 133 -5.52 -2.55 18.98
C THR A 133 -5.13 -1.29 19.76
N ALA A 134 -3.88 -1.22 20.21
CA ALA A 134 -3.38 -0.07 20.97
C ALA A 134 -3.40 1.23 20.13
N PRO A 135 -3.72 2.40 20.72
CA PRO A 135 -3.74 3.68 20.00
C PRO A 135 -2.41 4.06 19.33
N THR A 136 -1.29 3.63 19.89
CA THR A 136 0.05 3.84 19.31
C THR A 136 0.25 3.04 18.03
N THR A 137 -0.32 1.83 17.95
CA THR A 137 -0.30 0.99 16.74
C THR A 137 -1.13 1.61 15.63
N HIS A 138 -2.30 2.16 15.96
CA HIS A 138 -3.13 2.93 15.03
C HIS A 138 -2.38 4.12 14.44
N LEU A 139 -1.72 4.91 15.30
CA LEU A 139 -0.93 6.06 14.86
C LEU A 139 0.26 5.65 13.99
N TYR A 140 0.97 4.59 14.39
CA TYR A 140 2.06 4.03 13.62
C TYR A 140 1.61 3.53 12.24
N SER A 141 0.47 2.84 12.17
CA SER A 141 -0.08 2.37 10.89
C SER A 141 -0.50 3.53 10.00
N ALA A 142 -1.22 4.52 10.56
CA ALA A 142 -1.61 5.73 9.83
C ALA A 142 -0.39 6.49 9.29
N ALA A 143 0.67 6.65 10.08
CA ALA A 143 1.90 7.30 9.65
C ALA A 143 2.56 6.53 8.49
N SER A 144 2.63 5.20 8.58
CA SER A 144 3.17 4.35 7.52
C SER A 144 2.38 4.49 6.22
N HIS A 145 1.05 4.52 6.31
CA HIS A 145 0.19 4.73 5.14
C HIS A 145 0.27 6.14 4.56
N ILE A 146 0.50 7.18 5.38
CA ILE A 146 0.79 8.54 4.90
C ILE A 146 2.08 8.55 4.09
N VAL A 147 3.13 7.87 4.55
CA VAL A 147 4.37 7.69 3.78
C VAL A 147 4.06 6.99 2.45
N PHE A 148 3.31 5.89 2.47
CA PHE A 148 2.90 5.19 1.25
C PHE A 148 2.15 6.10 0.27
N GLY A 149 1.12 6.83 0.73
CA GLY A 149 0.30 7.68 -0.13
C GLY A 149 1.07 8.87 -0.72
N THR A 150 1.90 9.52 0.09
CA THR A 150 2.71 10.68 -0.35
C THR A 150 3.80 10.27 -1.34
N VAL A 151 4.46 9.13 -1.13
CA VAL A 151 5.45 8.58 -2.09
C VAL A 151 4.76 8.14 -3.37
N THR A 152 3.60 7.48 -3.28
CA THR A 152 2.83 7.05 -4.45
C THR A 152 2.49 8.26 -5.33
N GLU A 153 1.95 9.33 -4.73
CA GLU A 153 1.61 10.55 -5.47
C GLU A 153 2.84 11.26 -6.03
N GLY A 154 3.93 11.33 -5.27
CA GLY A 154 5.19 11.92 -5.71
C GLY A 154 5.78 11.21 -6.95
N VAL A 155 5.86 9.88 -6.90
CA VAL A 155 6.38 9.07 -8.02
C VAL A 155 5.44 9.13 -9.23
N ARG A 156 4.11 9.06 -9.01
CA ARG A 156 3.12 9.21 -10.10
C ARG A 156 3.28 10.54 -10.83
N ARG A 157 3.39 11.65 -10.09
CA ARG A 157 3.60 12.99 -10.68
C ARG A 157 4.90 13.07 -11.45
N LEU A 158 5.97 12.52 -10.90
CA LEU A 158 7.27 12.50 -11.57
C LEU A 158 7.17 11.74 -12.89
N LEU A 159 6.62 10.53 -12.90
CA LEU A 159 6.54 9.72 -14.12
C LEU A 159 5.59 10.33 -15.16
N LEU A 160 4.38 10.74 -14.77
CA LEU A 160 3.40 11.28 -15.70
C LEU A 160 3.69 12.73 -16.12
N GLY A 161 4.37 13.51 -15.28
CA GLY A 161 4.83 14.86 -15.61
C GLY A 161 6.03 14.88 -16.56
N TRP A 162 6.77 13.78 -16.68
CA TRP A 162 7.82 13.60 -17.70
C TRP A 162 7.28 13.02 -19.02
N LEU A 163 6.09 12.43 -19.00
CA LEU A 163 5.43 11.80 -20.16
C LEU A 163 4.43 12.73 -20.88
N LYS A 164 4.06 13.86 -20.26
CA LYS A 164 3.15 14.89 -20.79
C LYS A 164 3.96 16.15 -21.10
#